data_AF-V5FN23-F1
#
_entry.id   AF-V5FN23-F1
#
_cell.length_a   1.000
_cell.length_b   1.000
_cell.length_c   1.000
_cell.angle_alpha   90.00
_cell.angle_beta   90.00
_cell.angle_gamma   90.00
#
_symmetry.space_group_name_H-M   'P 1'
#
loop_
_entity.id
_entity.type
_entity.pdbx_description
1 polymer ?
#
loop_
_entity_poly.entity_id
_entity_poly.type
_entity_poly.pdbx_seq_one_letter_code
_entity_poly.pdbx_strand_id
1 'polypeptide(L)'
;MASEQSEDVGLEERLKSALWLSIGKIVDEETIKLGVNATPQFIGALTEMVWAQIDGAREYSSDCQTDSDDSTETVSQDLESFAKHAGRSTINVADVMLLTRRNEGLESILRAFVDQQPLVLYEWLDRANFGYFGGIHHHAPSAKDFAQCFTGIKSVNFSDLTELWSLFHDPSCCPTFFTMTTSGSITSAHTSARMPPTKSDSYITKLKSPQTMRSVRFHGRGDIRVDTIEEPMCGKGQVKLRPAFVGICGSDLHEYSGGPVLTPGKPHGITGRSLPVSIGHEFAGIVEEVGEGVTHVSPGQKAVVKPTIFDGTCASCKLGYEYCCENIGFIGLSGRGGGMSEHIVAPGGHFYALPDDISLESAALIEPLAVAWHAVNLSPFKMGDSVFIIGGGPIGIGIVQVLKLQGAKHIIVAEVTDSRKAFAQEFGATHVLDPREVDVPSKVKELTDDIGADVVFDAAGVEGALNSAIPACRTHGTIVNVAVWEKRPHLDVNELMYKEIKYTGAALYDESAFTNVIQAFCYGQLKPEKMITAKVKLDEVDEKGFQALLKDRDHHCKIVVDVQG
;
A
#
# COMPACT_ATOMS: atom_id res chain seq x y z
N MET A 1 -39.39 -2.68 -36.76
CA MET A 1 -39.54 -1.28 -36.32
C MET A 1 -40.04 -1.13 -34.88
N ALA A 2 -41.08 -1.84 -34.41
CA ALA A 2 -41.48 -1.75 -32.98
C ALA A 2 -40.62 -2.60 -32.01
N SER A 3 -39.82 -3.56 -32.49
CA SER A 3 -38.97 -4.43 -31.66
C SER A 3 -37.56 -3.89 -31.40
N GLU A 4 -36.99 -3.11 -32.33
CA GLU A 4 -35.63 -2.54 -32.18
C GLU A 4 -35.62 -1.33 -31.23
N GLN A 5 -36.67 -0.50 -31.26
CA GLN A 5 -36.80 0.62 -30.31
C GLN A 5 -37.01 0.17 -28.86
N SER A 6 -37.58 -1.02 -28.62
CA SER A 6 -37.76 -1.54 -27.25
C SER A 6 -36.48 -2.14 -26.66
N GLU A 7 -35.56 -2.63 -27.51
CA GLU A 7 -34.25 -3.15 -27.05
C GLU A 7 -33.29 -2.02 -26.71
N ASP A 8 -33.32 -0.93 -27.49
CA ASP A 8 -32.43 0.24 -27.30
C ASP A 8 -32.76 1.01 -26.01
N VAL A 9 -34.05 1.21 -25.71
CA VAL A 9 -34.51 1.82 -24.45
C VAL A 9 -34.14 0.94 -23.24
N GLY A 10 -34.25 -0.38 -23.39
CA GLY A 10 -33.87 -1.33 -22.34
C GLY A 10 -32.35 -1.41 -22.09
N LEU A 11 -31.53 -1.12 -23.09
CA LEU A 11 -30.08 -1.04 -22.98
C LEU A 11 -29.64 0.26 -22.29
N GLU A 12 -30.25 1.39 -22.66
CA GLU A 12 -30.00 2.70 -22.04
C GLU A 12 -30.29 2.68 -20.54
N GLU A 13 -31.44 2.14 -20.13
CA GLU A 13 -31.82 2.02 -18.71
C GLU A 13 -30.85 1.12 -17.93
N ARG A 14 -30.32 0.06 -18.56
CA ARG A 14 -29.34 -0.83 -17.93
C ARG A 14 -27.98 -0.15 -17.77
N LEU A 15 -27.55 0.63 -18.74
CA LEU A 15 -26.31 1.39 -18.69
C LEU A 15 -26.39 2.52 -17.66
N LYS A 16 -27.50 3.26 -17.61
CA LYS A 16 -27.79 4.24 -16.54
C LYS A 16 -27.77 3.59 -15.16
N SER A 17 -28.39 2.42 -15.02
CA SER A 17 -28.39 1.68 -13.75
C SER A 17 -26.99 1.21 -13.33
N ALA A 18 -26.16 0.77 -14.29
CA ALA A 18 -24.78 0.38 -14.04
C ALA A 18 -23.88 1.57 -13.68
N LEU A 19 -24.11 2.72 -14.33
CA LEU A 19 -23.43 3.98 -14.00
C LEU A 19 -23.82 4.45 -12.59
N TRP A 20 -25.11 4.37 -12.24
CA TRP A 20 -25.60 4.68 -10.90
C TRP A 20 -24.93 3.84 -9.82
N LEU A 21 -24.83 2.53 -10.04
CA LEU A 21 -24.18 1.61 -9.10
C LEU A 21 -22.68 1.92 -8.96
N SER A 22 -22.02 2.30 -10.05
CA SER A 22 -20.57 2.59 -10.06
C SER A 22 -20.26 3.92 -9.36
N ILE A 23 -21.06 4.96 -9.63
CA ILE A 23 -20.97 6.24 -8.93
C ILE A 23 -21.31 6.07 -7.45
N GLY A 24 -22.33 5.27 -7.12
CA GLY A 24 -22.70 4.95 -5.75
C GLY A 24 -21.55 4.35 -4.95
N LYS A 25 -20.83 3.37 -5.52
CA LYS A 25 -19.65 2.77 -4.85
C LYS A 25 -18.54 3.79 -4.57
N ILE A 26 -18.24 4.65 -5.53
CA ILE A 26 -17.21 5.69 -5.38
C ILE A 26 -17.63 6.70 -4.31
N VAL A 27 -18.89 7.16 -4.34
CA VAL A 27 -19.43 8.10 -3.36
C VAL A 27 -19.47 7.48 -1.96
N ASP A 28 -19.85 6.21 -1.84
CA ASP A 28 -19.85 5.50 -0.56
C ASP A 28 -18.42 5.35 -0.01
N GLU A 29 -17.45 4.95 -0.83
CA GLU A 29 -16.04 4.84 -0.44
C GLU A 29 -15.47 6.17 0.07
N GLU A 30 -15.82 7.29 -0.55
CA GLU A 30 -15.33 8.62 -0.15
C GLU A 30 -16.10 9.19 1.06
N THR A 31 -17.41 8.96 1.15
CA THR A 31 -18.22 9.47 2.26
C THR A 31 -17.96 8.72 3.57
N ILE A 32 -17.61 7.44 3.50
CA ILE A 32 -17.10 6.64 4.62
C ILE A 32 -15.82 7.26 5.21
N LYS A 33 -14.89 7.74 4.37
CA LYS A 33 -13.66 8.41 4.84
C LYS A 33 -13.94 9.72 5.56
N LEU A 34 -15.04 10.38 5.22
CA LEU A 34 -15.45 11.68 5.76
C LEU A 34 -16.47 11.58 6.90
N GLY A 35 -16.90 10.38 7.28
CA GLY A 35 -17.87 10.15 8.36
C GLY A 35 -19.27 10.69 8.06
N VAL A 36 -19.62 10.86 6.79
CA VAL A 36 -20.93 11.31 6.31
C VAL A 36 -21.57 10.24 5.43
N ASN A 37 -22.89 10.30 5.22
CA ASN A 37 -23.58 9.38 4.31
C ASN A 37 -24.16 10.19 3.14
N ALA A 38 -23.91 9.76 1.91
CA ALA A 38 -24.60 10.28 0.75
C ALA A 38 -26.03 9.73 0.64
N THR A 39 -26.95 10.56 0.14
CA THR A 39 -28.32 10.11 -0.11
C THR A 39 -28.43 9.48 -1.50
N PRO A 40 -29.32 8.50 -1.71
CA PRO A 40 -29.59 7.94 -3.04
C PRO A 40 -29.98 9.01 -4.08
N GLN A 41 -30.61 10.11 -3.63
CA GLN A 41 -30.96 11.26 -4.47
C GLN A 41 -29.72 12.00 -4.97
N PHE A 42 -28.67 12.11 -4.15
CA PHE A 42 -27.40 12.74 -4.54
C PHE A 42 -26.64 11.87 -5.56
N ILE A 43 -26.57 10.56 -5.33
CA ILE A 43 -25.98 9.59 -6.27
C ILE A 43 -26.74 9.61 -7.61
N GLY A 44 -28.08 9.69 -7.54
CA GLY A 44 -28.94 9.84 -8.72
C GLY A 44 -28.64 11.11 -9.51
N ALA A 45 -28.53 12.26 -8.85
CA ALA A 45 -28.22 13.53 -9.52
C ALA A 45 -26.85 13.53 -10.21
N LEU A 46 -25.82 12.97 -9.56
CA LEU A 46 -24.49 12.78 -10.15
C LEU A 46 -24.54 11.85 -11.35
N THR A 47 -25.31 10.77 -11.28
CA THR A 47 -25.48 9.83 -12.39
C THR A 47 -26.10 10.50 -13.61
N GLU A 48 -27.16 11.29 -13.43
CA GLU A 48 -27.79 12.03 -14.53
C GLU A 48 -26.85 13.10 -15.11
N MET A 49 -26.05 13.77 -14.28
CA MET A 49 -25.03 14.72 -14.76
C MET A 49 -23.97 14.04 -15.64
N VAL A 50 -23.44 12.90 -15.21
CA VAL A 50 -22.44 12.14 -15.98
C VAL A 50 -23.07 11.56 -17.23
N TRP A 51 -24.30 11.04 -17.13
CA TRP A 51 -25.03 10.52 -18.28
C TRP A 51 -25.27 11.60 -19.35
N ALA A 52 -25.68 12.81 -18.96
CA ALA A 52 -25.90 13.92 -19.88
C ALA A 52 -24.63 14.32 -20.64
N GLN A 53 -23.44 14.17 -20.04
CA GLN A 53 -22.17 14.40 -20.74
C GLN A 53 -21.83 13.29 -21.74
N ILE A 54 -22.22 12.05 -21.42
CA ILE A 54 -22.07 10.90 -22.33
C ILE A 54 -23.02 11.04 -23.53
N ASP A 55 -24.27 11.48 -23.30
CA ASP A 55 -25.25 11.70 -24.38
C ASP A 55 -24.95 12.97 -25.19
N GLY A 56 -24.50 14.06 -24.57
CA GLY A 56 -24.19 15.33 -25.25
C GLY A 56 -23.06 15.24 -26.28
N ALA A 57 -22.21 14.22 -26.23
CA ALA A 57 -21.21 13.92 -27.25
C ALA A 57 -21.83 13.45 -28.59
N ARG A 58 -23.13 13.14 -28.64
CA ARG A 58 -23.87 12.79 -29.87
C ARG A 58 -24.15 14.00 -30.78
N GLU A 59 -24.36 15.19 -30.25
CA GLU A 59 -24.78 16.35 -31.07
C GLU A 59 -23.60 17.12 -31.69
N TYR A 60 -22.41 17.02 -31.10
CA TYR A 60 -21.24 17.81 -31.52
C TYR A 60 -20.49 17.25 -32.76
N SER A 61 -20.86 16.07 -33.26
CA SER A 61 -20.20 15.42 -34.41
C SER A 61 -20.88 15.66 -35.76
N SER A 62 -21.93 16.48 -35.83
CA SER A 62 -22.73 16.66 -37.05
C SER A 62 -22.30 17.82 -37.97
N ASP A 63 -21.35 18.68 -37.57
CA ASP A 63 -21.01 19.92 -38.30
C ASP A 63 -19.65 19.93 -39.01
N CYS A 64 -19.01 18.78 -39.21
CA CYS A 64 -17.77 18.68 -40.00
C CYS A 64 -17.95 17.77 -41.22
N GLN A 65 -18.47 18.33 -42.32
CA GLN A 65 -18.43 17.70 -43.64
C GLN A 65 -17.04 17.82 -44.27
N THR A 66 -16.32 16.70 -44.40
CA THR A 66 -15.43 16.41 -45.53
C THR A 66 -15.34 14.91 -45.77
N ASP A 67 -15.56 14.51 -47.02
CA ASP A 67 -15.65 13.13 -47.51
C ASP A 67 -14.34 12.32 -47.39
N SER A 68 -14.41 11.18 -46.69
CA SER A 68 -13.86 9.88 -47.11
C SER A 68 -14.26 8.78 -46.12
N ASP A 69 -14.73 7.62 -46.62
CA ASP A 69 -15.03 6.38 -45.89
C ASP A 69 -14.09 6.12 -44.70
N ASP A 70 -14.60 6.13 -43.46
CA ASP A 70 -14.72 4.97 -42.57
C ASP A 70 -15.40 5.38 -41.23
N SER A 71 -16.08 4.44 -40.60
CA SER A 71 -16.95 4.56 -39.42
C SER A 71 -16.55 5.53 -38.29
N THR A 72 -17.42 6.47 -37.92
CA THR A 72 -17.43 7.08 -36.58
C THR A 72 -17.96 6.07 -35.57
N GLU A 73 -17.05 5.28 -34.97
CA GLU A 73 -17.40 4.31 -33.93
C GLU A 73 -17.88 5.02 -32.64
N THR A 74 -19.02 4.57 -32.10
CA THR A 74 -19.67 5.07 -30.88
C THR A 74 -19.07 4.42 -29.63
N VAL A 75 -19.18 5.04 -28.45
CA VAL A 75 -18.71 4.46 -27.17
C VAL A 75 -19.34 3.07 -26.88
N SER A 76 -20.59 2.85 -27.32
CA SER A 76 -21.22 1.53 -27.24
C SER A 76 -20.56 0.51 -28.17
N GLN A 77 -20.13 0.92 -29.37
CA GLN A 77 -19.38 0.07 -30.29
C GLN A 77 -17.95 -0.21 -29.78
N ASP A 78 -17.31 0.75 -29.12
CA ASP A 78 -16.02 0.55 -28.45
C ASP A 78 -16.14 -0.47 -27.31
N LEU A 79 -17.13 -0.34 -26.43
CA LEU A 79 -17.36 -1.27 -25.34
C LEU A 79 -17.71 -2.68 -25.84
N GLU A 80 -18.49 -2.80 -26.91
CA GLU A 80 -18.76 -4.08 -27.57
C GLU A 80 -17.53 -4.68 -28.25
N SER A 81 -16.69 -3.85 -28.87
CA SER A 81 -15.42 -4.25 -29.49
C SER A 81 -14.45 -4.77 -28.42
N PHE A 82 -14.35 -4.09 -27.27
CA PHE A 82 -13.57 -4.54 -26.12
C PHE A 82 -14.09 -5.85 -25.53
N ALA A 83 -15.41 -5.96 -25.32
CA ALA A 83 -16.02 -7.18 -24.81
C ALA A 83 -15.77 -8.36 -25.76
N LYS A 84 -15.94 -8.17 -27.07
CA LYS A 84 -15.67 -9.18 -28.11
C LYS A 84 -14.19 -9.55 -28.20
N HIS A 85 -13.28 -8.58 -28.14
CA HIS A 85 -11.83 -8.84 -28.16
C HIS A 85 -11.40 -9.67 -26.95
N ALA A 86 -12.08 -9.49 -25.81
CA ALA A 86 -11.88 -10.29 -24.61
C ALA A 86 -12.68 -11.61 -24.58
N GLY A 87 -13.33 -12.00 -25.68
CA GLY A 87 -14.10 -13.25 -25.81
C GLY A 87 -15.39 -13.28 -24.99
N ARG A 88 -15.93 -12.12 -24.62
CA ARG A 88 -17.11 -11.97 -23.75
C ARG A 88 -18.29 -11.35 -24.54
N SER A 89 -19.51 -11.78 -24.22
CA SER A 89 -20.76 -11.25 -24.84
C SER A 89 -21.46 -10.19 -23.98
N THR A 90 -20.86 -9.79 -22.85
CA THR A 90 -21.43 -8.85 -21.88
C THR A 90 -20.38 -7.84 -21.42
N ILE A 91 -20.77 -6.56 -21.35
CA ILE A 91 -19.96 -5.44 -20.88
C ILE A 91 -19.98 -5.41 -19.34
N ASN A 92 -18.84 -5.20 -18.69
CA ASN A 92 -18.74 -5.14 -17.23
C ASN A 92 -18.19 -3.80 -16.72
N VAL A 93 -18.19 -3.64 -15.39
CA VAL A 93 -17.77 -2.41 -14.71
C VAL A 93 -16.32 -2.01 -15.03
N ALA A 94 -15.42 -2.98 -15.26
CA ALA A 94 -14.03 -2.68 -15.58
C ALA A 94 -13.88 -2.06 -16.99
N ASP A 95 -14.71 -2.50 -17.94
CA ASP A 95 -14.72 -1.97 -19.32
C ASP A 95 -15.17 -0.48 -19.32
N VAL A 96 -16.14 -0.12 -18.46
CA VAL A 96 -16.62 1.26 -18.28
C VAL A 96 -15.62 2.15 -17.53
N MET A 97 -14.92 1.60 -16.53
CA MET A 97 -13.89 2.32 -15.77
C MET A 97 -12.65 2.67 -16.60
N LEU A 98 -12.37 1.90 -17.66
CA LEU A 98 -11.26 2.17 -18.58
C LEU A 98 -11.53 3.38 -19.49
N LEU A 99 -12.78 3.54 -19.93
CA LEU A 99 -13.24 4.65 -20.78
C LEU A 99 -13.33 5.97 -20.01
N THR A 100 -13.75 5.92 -18.75
CA THR A 100 -13.83 7.11 -17.87
C THR A 100 -12.46 7.69 -17.55
N ARG A 101 -11.39 6.88 -17.50
CA ARG A 101 -9.99 7.37 -17.38
C ARG A 101 -9.47 8.11 -18.61
N ARG A 102 -10.15 8.03 -19.75
CA ARG A 102 -9.79 8.77 -20.98
C ARG A 102 -10.59 10.06 -21.15
N ASN A 103 -11.58 10.33 -20.29
CA ASN A 103 -12.40 11.54 -20.35
C ASN A 103 -11.90 12.56 -19.31
N GLU A 104 -11.04 13.47 -19.78
CA GLU A 104 -10.41 14.51 -18.94
C GLU A 104 -11.43 15.38 -18.17
N GLY A 105 -12.64 15.55 -18.72
CA GLY A 105 -13.73 16.28 -18.06
C GLY A 105 -14.20 15.61 -16.77
N LEU A 106 -14.35 14.29 -16.79
CA LEU A 106 -14.78 13.51 -15.62
C LEU A 106 -13.69 13.44 -14.53
N GLU A 107 -12.43 13.31 -14.93
CA GLU A 107 -11.28 13.36 -14.02
C GLU A 107 -11.18 14.72 -13.32
N SER A 108 -11.43 15.82 -14.05
CA SER A 108 -11.40 17.18 -13.50
C SER A 108 -12.48 17.44 -12.45
N ILE A 109 -13.68 16.89 -12.64
CA ILE A 109 -14.81 17.01 -11.70
C ILE A 109 -14.53 16.25 -10.41
N LEU A 110 -13.96 15.05 -10.52
CA LEU A 110 -13.55 14.25 -9.37
C LEU A 110 -12.43 14.91 -8.57
N ARG A 111 -11.44 15.53 -9.24
CA ARG A 111 -10.37 16.31 -8.58
C ARG A 111 -10.88 17.57 -7.87
N ALA A 112 -11.78 18.32 -8.51
CA ALA A 112 -12.38 19.52 -7.91
C ALA A 112 -13.23 19.21 -6.67
N PHE A 113 -13.84 18.02 -6.61
CA PHE A 113 -14.58 17.53 -5.46
C PHE A 113 -13.65 17.10 -4.31
N VAL A 114 -12.49 16.50 -4.63
CA VAL A 114 -11.47 16.06 -3.67
C VAL A 114 -10.75 17.24 -3.01
N ASP A 115 -10.48 18.33 -3.73
CA ASP A 115 -9.61 19.43 -3.27
C ASP A 115 -10.31 20.54 -2.45
N GLN A 116 -11.59 20.38 -2.05
CA GLN A 116 -12.37 21.33 -1.24
C GLN A 116 -12.16 22.82 -1.58
N GLN A 117 -12.40 23.22 -2.83
CA GLN A 117 -12.44 24.64 -3.23
C GLN A 117 -13.88 25.08 -3.55
N PRO A 118 -14.68 25.55 -2.55
CA PRO A 118 -16.06 25.99 -2.78
C PRO A 118 -16.17 27.11 -3.82
N LEU A 119 -15.16 27.98 -3.90
CA LEU A 119 -15.12 29.14 -4.80
C LEU A 119 -14.90 28.76 -6.28
N VAL A 120 -14.15 27.69 -6.55
CA VAL A 120 -13.89 27.21 -7.93
C VAL A 120 -15.11 26.50 -8.49
N LEU A 121 -15.81 25.71 -7.66
CA LEU A 121 -17.10 25.12 -8.01
C LEU A 121 -18.15 26.20 -8.26
N TYR A 122 -18.14 27.29 -7.47
CA TYR A 122 -19.05 28.43 -7.60
C TYR A 122 -18.80 29.26 -8.87
N GLU A 123 -17.55 29.63 -9.18
CA GLU A 123 -17.18 30.38 -10.39
C GLU A 123 -17.43 29.56 -11.67
N TRP A 124 -17.29 28.23 -11.61
CA TRP A 124 -17.57 27.36 -12.74
C TRP A 124 -19.08 27.18 -12.96
N LEU A 125 -19.87 26.98 -11.90
CA LEU A 125 -21.34 26.93 -11.98
C LEU A 125 -21.95 28.24 -12.51
N ASP A 126 -21.34 29.39 -12.17
CA ASP A 126 -21.77 30.70 -12.67
C ASP A 126 -21.38 30.93 -14.14
N ARG A 127 -20.23 30.40 -14.59
CA ARG A 127 -19.81 30.41 -16.01
C ARG A 127 -20.58 29.44 -16.90
N ALA A 128 -21.18 28.39 -16.34
CA ALA A 128 -21.97 27.40 -17.07
C ALA A 128 -23.41 27.89 -17.40
N ASN A 129 -23.83 29.06 -16.92
CA ASN A 129 -25.11 29.66 -17.31
C ASN A 129 -24.98 30.41 -18.64
N PHE A 130 -25.57 29.82 -19.68
CA PHE A 130 -25.69 30.34 -21.04
C PHE A 130 -26.02 31.85 -21.11
N GLY A 131 -25.12 32.63 -21.70
CA GLY A 131 -25.44 33.93 -22.27
C GLY A 131 -25.93 33.80 -23.71
N TYR A 132 -27.19 34.21 -23.94
CA TYR A 132 -27.89 34.45 -25.23
C TYR A 132 -28.25 33.22 -26.09
N PHE A 133 -29.44 33.00 -26.66
CA PHE A 133 -30.78 33.62 -26.75
C PHE A 133 -31.77 32.42 -26.63
N GLY A 134 -32.82 32.44 -25.81
CA GLY A 134 -34.05 33.18 -26.09
C GLY A 134 -35.10 32.28 -26.74
N GLY A 135 -35.84 31.49 -25.95
CA GLY A 135 -37.09 30.88 -26.39
C GLY A 135 -37.44 29.54 -25.75
N ILE A 136 -38.58 29.53 -25.06
CA ILE A 136 -39.40 28.37 -24.66
C ILE A 136 -39.02 27.75 -23.30
N HIS A 137 -39.88 28.10 -22.33
CA HIS A 137 -40.04 27.50 -21.01
C HIS A 137 -40.21 25.97 -21.07
N HIS A 138 -39.53 25.22 -20.19
CA HIS A 138 -40.17 24.46 -19.10
C HIS A 138 -39.13 23.78 -18.18
N HIS A 139 -39.15 24.18 -16.89
CA HIS A 139 -38.64 23.54 -15.68
C HIS A 139 -37.29 22.79 -15.69
N ALA A 140 -36.19 23.54 -15.57
CA ALA A 140 -35.03 23.11 -14.79
C ALA A 140 -35.18 23.64 -13.34
N PRO A 141 -34.85 22.85 -12.30
CA PRO A 141 -34.97 23.31 -10.91
C PRO A 141 -33.96 24.44 -10.65
N SER A 142 -34.41 25.48 -9.94
CA SER A 142 -33.57 26.65 -9.66
C SER A 142 -32.54 26.31 -8.58
N ALA A 143 -31.42 27.04 -8.53
CA ALA A 143 -30.38 26.88 -7.49
C ALA A 143 -30.92 26.97 -6.04
N LYS A 144 -32.15 27.46 -5.84
CA LYS A 144 -32.85 27.46 -4.55
C LYS A 144 -33.34 26.06 -4.13
N ASP A 145 -33.64 25.19 -5.08
CA ASP A 145 -34.05 23.80 -4.87
C ASP A 145 -32.83 22.92 -4.51
N PHE A 146 -31.65 23.25 -5.04
CA PHE A 146 -30.38 22.60 -4.68
C PHE A 146 -29.92 22.96 -3.26
N ALA A 147 -30.15 24.21 -2.82
CA ALA A 147 -29.87 24.65 -1.46
C ALA A 147 -30.79 23.99 -0.40
N GLN A 148 -32.00 23.56 -0.79
CA GLN A 148 -32.89 22.84 0.12
C GLN A 148 -32.48 21.39 0.39
N CYS A 149 -31.71 20.75 -0.50
CA CYS A 149 -31.09 19.44 -0.23
C CYS A 149 -29.97 19.51 0.84
N PHE A 150 -29.48 20.71 1.18
CA PHE A 150 -28.51 20.93 2.27
C PHE A 150 -29.14 21.39 3.59
N THR A 151 -30.46 21.60 3.66
CA THR A 151 -31.14 22.01 4.88
C THR A 151 -32.20 21.01 5.32
N GLY A 152 -31.72 19.80 5.64
CA GLY A 152 -32.46 18.76 6.35
C GLY A 152 -31.91 18.44 7.75
N ILE A 153 -30.96 19.24 8.26
CA ILE A 153 -30.47 19.16 9.64
C ILE A 153 -30.72 20.52 10.31
N LYS A 154 -31.89 20.64 10.95
CA LYS A 154 -32.05 21.61 12.03
C LYS A 154 -31.54 20.94 13.31
N SER A 155 -30.35 21.35 13.75
CA SER A 155 -29.80 21.15 15.11
C SER A 155 -29.91 19.74 15.70
N VAL A 156 -28.79 19.01 15.75
CA VAL A 156 -28.59 18.04 16.83
C VAL A 156 -28.34 18.85 18.09
N ASN A 157 -29.35 18.94 18.96
CA ASN A 157 -29.22 19.54 20.27
C ASN A 157 -28.46 18.56 21.17
N PHE A 158 -27.24 18.94 21.57
CA PHE A 158 -26.41 18.22 22.53
C PHE A 158 -26.89 18.50 23.97
N SER A 159 -28.15 18.18 24.26
CA SER A 159 -28.71 18.31 25.62
C SER A 159 -29.39 17.04 26.16
N ASP A 160 -29.46 15.94 25.41
CA ASP A 160 -30.09 14.68 25.89
C ASP A 160 -29.10 13.50 25.98
N LEU A 161 -27.86 13.76 26.39
CA LEU A 161 -26.91 12.73 26.87
C LEU A 161 -26.27 13.06 28.23
N THR A 162 -26.98 13.84 29.05
CA THR A 162 -26.62 14.09 30.46
C THR A 162 -27.79 13.84 31.42
N GLU A 163 -28.56 12.79 31.17
CA GLU A 163 -29.32 12.07 32.21
C GLU A 163 -28.95 10.60 32.16
N LEU A 164 -27.76 10.25 32.67
CA LEU A 164 -27.44 8.96 33.29
C LEU A 164 -26.00 8.91 33.83
N TRP A 165 -25.54 9.98 34.49
CA TRP A 165 -24.42 9.91 35.43
C TRP A 165 -24.42 11.05 36.46
N SER A 166 -25.54 11.22 37.16
CA SER A 166 -25.69 12.07 38.35
C SER A 166 -25.97 11.24 39.62
N LEU A 167 -25.53 9.98 39.63
CA LEU A 167 -25.24 9.22 40.84
C LEU A 167 -23.74 8.93 40.81
N PHE A 168 -23.05 9.39 41.86
CA PHE A 168 -21.61 9.30 42.14
C PHE A 168 -20.76 10.57 41.87
N HIS A 169 -20.81 11.47 42.88
CA HIS A 169 -19.66 12.22 43.45
C HIS A 169 -19.20 13.51 42.76
N ASP A 170 -19.57 14.66 43.33
CA ASP A 170 -18.78 15.90 43.28
C ASP A 170 -18.43 16.34 44.73
N PRO A 171 -17.14 16.42 45.09
CA PRO A 171 -16.65 16.84 46.40
C PRO A 171 -16.31 18.34 46.44
N SER A 172 -17.28 19.20 46.71
CA SER A 172 -16.97 20.56 47.20
C SER A 172 -18.14 21.19 47.94
N CYS A 173 -18.34 20.80 49.20
CA CYS A 173 -18.81 21.70 50.25
C CYS A 173 -18.75 21.00 51.61
N CYS A 174 -17.65 21.22 52.33
CA CYS A 174 -17.65 21.20 53.79
C CYS A 174 -17.89 22.66 54.23
N PRO A 175 -18.63 22.93 55.33
CA PRO A 175 -17.93 22.86 56.60
C PRO A 175 -18.77 22.32 57.79
N THR A 176 -18.09 21.51 58.60
CA THR A 176 -18.07 21.52 60.08
C THR A 176 -19.27 21.09 60.93
N PHE A 177 -18.95 20.10 61.79
CA PHE A 177 -19.33 19.89 63.19
C PHE A 177 -20.79 19.55 63.53
N PHE A 178 -21.05 18.26 63.81
CA PHE A 178 -21.47 17.81 65.16
C PHE A 178 -21.25 16.29 65.31
N THR A 179 -20.39 15.91 66.24
CA THR A 179 -20.23 14.56 66.78
C THR A 179 -21.40 14.23 67.72
N MET A 180 -21.93 13.00 67.69
CA MET A 180 -22.22 12.21 68.91
C MET A 180 -22.67 10.76 68.61
N THR A 181 -21.80 9.83 69.02
CA THR A 181 -22.05 8.58 69.78
C THR A 181 -23.06 7.51 69.34
N THR A 182 -22.48 6.34 69.07
CA THR A 182 -22.90 4.95 69.32
C THR A 182 -24.08 4.70 70.28
N SER A 183 -25.08 3.93 69.83
CA SER A 183 -25.75 2.88 70.62
C SER A 183 -26.66 2.03 69.73
N GLY A 184 -26.64 0.70 69.88
CA GLY A 184 -27.52 -0.20 69.12
C GLY A 184 -27.03 -1.63 69.05
N SER A 185 -27.25 -2.36 70.13
CA SER A 185 -26.96 -3.79 70.37
C SER A 185 -27.45 -4.75 69.27
N ILE A 186 -26.58 -5.67 68.83
CA ILE A 186 -26.97 -6.91 68.16
C ILE A 186 -27.08 -8.00 69.23
N THR A 187 -28.30 -8.48 69.50
CA THR A 187 -28.56 -9.72 70.23
C THR A 187 -28.78 -10.86 69.24
N SER A 188 -28.08 -11.97 69.50
CA SER A 188 -28.15 -13.22 68.75
C SER A 188 -29.51 -13.90 68.90
N ALA A 189 -30.03 -14.47 67.81
CA ALA A 189 -30.93 -15.60 67.87
C ALA A 189 -30.53 -16.62 66.80
N HIS A 190 -29.85 -17.67 67.25
CA HIS A 190 -29.60 -18.88 66.48
C HIS A 190 -30.93 -19.57 66.14
N THR A 191 -31.17 -19.82 64.85
CA THR A 191 -32.01 -20.94 64.41
C THR A 191 -31.31 -21.66 63.27
N SER A 192 -31.07 -22.95 63.46
CA SER A 192 -30.34 -23.81 62.54
C SER A 192 -31.20 -24.16 61.32
N ALA A 193 -30.83 -23.68 60.15
CA ALA A 193 -31.21 -24.31 58.89
C ALA A 193 -29.98 -25.04 58.33
N ARG A 194 -30.03 -26.37 58.34
CA ARG A 194 -29.00 -27.23 57.73
C ARG A 194 -29.11 -27.08 56.21
N MET A 195 -28.19 -26.35 55.59
CA MET A 195 -28.01 -26.42 54.14
C MET A 195 -27.44 -27.79 53.77
N PRO A 196 -27.92 -28.46 52.70
CA PRO A 196 -27.27 -29.66 52.19
C PRO A 196 -25.85 -29.31 51.71
N PRO A 197 -24.89 -30.25 51.79
CA PRO A 197 -23.52 -29.98 51.36
C PRO A 197 -23.52 -29.65 49.88
N THR A 198 -23.17 -28.41 49.54
CA THR A 198 -22.83 -28.05 48.17
C THR A 198 -21.59 -28.87 47.82
N LYS A 199 -21.72 -29.76 46.84
CA LYS A 199 -20.56 -30.32 46.16
C LYS A 199 -19.80 -29.12 45.60
N SER A 200 -18.62 -28.86 46.16
CA SER A 200 -17.65 -28.00 45.50
C SER A 200 -17.19 -28.75 44.27
N ASP A 201 -17.90 -28.57 43.16
CA ASP A 201 -17.36 -28.87 41.84
C ASP A 201 -16.22 -27.87 41.63
N SER A 202 -15.03 -28.24 42.12
CA SER A 202 -13.80 -27.57 41.73
C SER A 202 -13.61 -27.87 40.25
N TYR A 203 -14.04 -26.95 39.40
CA TYR A 203 -13.56 -26.89 38.04
C TYR A 203 -12.06 -26.60 38.12
N ILE A 204 -11.26 -27.66 38.22
CA ILE A 204 -9.83 -27.59 37.91
C ILE A 204 -9.77 -27.43 36.40
N THR A 205 -9.91 -26.18 35.94
CA THR A 205 -9.50 -25.81 34.60
C THR A 205 -8.01 -26.06 34.56
N LYS A 206 -7.58 -27.20 34.02
CA LYS A 206 -6.19 -27.36 33.59
C LYS A 206 -5.95 -26.26 32.58
N LEU A 207 -5.29 -25.18 33.00
CA LEU A 207 -4.70 -24.22 32.07
C LEU A 207 -3.86 -25.07 31.12
N LYS A 208 -4.20 -25.08 29.83
CA LYS A 208 -3.34 -25.68 28.81
C LYS A 208 -1.96 -25.06 29.03
N SER A 209 -0.93 -25.89 29.10
CA SER A 209 0.44 -25.41 29.05
C SER A 209 0.56 -24.44 27.86
N PRO A 210 1.25 -23.30 28.03
CA PRO A 210 1.45 -22.35 26.94
C PRO A 210 1.96 -23.13 25.75
N GLN A 211 1.28 -23.01 24.60
CA GLN A 211 1.81 -23.59 23.38
C GLN A 211 3.12 -22.87 23.07
N THR A 212 4.13 -23.62 22.68
CA THR A 212 5.43 -23.08 22.31
C THR A 212 5.67 -23.31 20.84
N MET A 213 6.34 -22.37 20.18
CA MET A 213 6.68 -22.41 18.77
C MET A 213 8.15 -22.09 18.54
N ARG A 214 8.68 -22.44 17.38
CA ARG A 214 10.02 -22.04 16.95
C ARG A 214 10.02 -20.67 16.28
N SER A 215 11.07 -19.91 16.56
CA SER A 215 11.33 -18.62 15.93
C SER A 215 12.82 -18.38 15.78
N VAL A 216 13.24 -17.92 14.62
CA VAL A 216 14.57 -17.31 14.47
C VAL A 216 14.56 -15.96 15.18
N ARG A 217 15.50 -15.76 16.09
CA ARG A 217 15.62 -14.54 16.88
C ARG A 217 17.03 -13.98 16.80
N PHE A 218 17.10 -12.66 16.66
CA PHE A 218 18.34 -11.91 16.75
C PHE A 218 18.59 -11.52 18.21
N HIS A 219 19.70 -11.99 18.76
CA HIS A 219 20.15 -11.75 20.13
C HIS A 219 21.19 -10.64 20.22
N GLY A 220 21.82 -10.31 19.09
CA GLY A 220 22.83 -9.28 18.97
C GLY A 220 23.77 -9.59 17.81
N ARG A 221 24.77 -8.72 17.60
CA ARG A 221 25.72 -8.82 16.49
C ARG A 221 26.33 -10.23 16.40
N GLY A 222 26.19 -10.86 15.24
CA GLY A 222 26.68 -12.19 14.92
C GLY A 222 25.93 -13.34 15.61
N ASP A 223 24.76 -13.07 16.19
CA ASP A 223 24.04 -14.03 17.03
C ASP A 223 22.55 -14.09 16.66
N ILE A 224 22.23 -14.99 15.71
CA ILE A 224 20.86 -15.41 15.40
C ILE A 224 20.69 -16.88 15.77
N ARG A 225 19.54 -17.20 16.37
CA ARG A 225 19.26 -18.56 16.87
C ARG A 225 17.82 -18.94 16.62
N VAL A 226 17.59 -20.24 16.45
CA VAL A 226 16.24 -20.82 16.51
C VAL A 226 15.89 -21.04 17.98
N ASP A 227 15.08 -20.14 18.53
CA ASP A 227 14.58 -20.24 19.89
C ASP A 227 13.22 -20.95 19.92
N THR A 228 12.93 -21.63 21.02
CA THR A 228 11.56 -22.03 21.38
C THR A 228 10.95 -20.93 22.25
N ILE A 229 9.87 -20.31 21.78
CA ILE A 229 9.17 -19.21 22.46
C ILE A 229 7.69 -19.53 22.64
N GLU A 230 7.00 -18.77 23.48
CA GLU A 230 5.55 -18.87 23.61
C GLU A 230 4.86 -18.47 22.28
N GLU A 231 3.89 -19.27 21.86
CA GLU A 231 3.08 -18.99 20.68
C GLU A 231 2.15 -17.79 20.94
N PRO A 232 2.14 -16.76 20.08
CA PRO A 232 1.33 -15.58 20.29
C PRO A 232 -0.17 -15.89 20.12
N MET A 233 -0.99 -15.38 21.03
CA MET A 233 -2.45 -15.49 20.97
C MET A 233 -3.06 -14.36 20.12
N CYS A 234 -4.02 -14.70 19.27
CA CYS A 234 -4.76 -13.72 18.47
C CYS A 234 -5.80 -12.97 19.33
N GLY A 235 -5.61 -11.65 19.50
CA GLY A 235 -6.55 -10.77 20.19
C GLY A 235 -7.48 -10.00 19.26
N LYS A 236 -8.36 -9.17 19.84
CA LYS A 236 -9.25 -8.24 19.10
C LYS A 236 -8.45 -7.33 18.15
N GLY A 237 -8.93 -7.15 16.93
CA GLY A 237 -8.29 -6.33 15.89
C GLY A 237 -6.98 -6.88 15.34
N GLN A 238 -6.59 -8.10 15.73
CA GLN A 238 -5.34 -8.74 15.29
C GLN A 238 -5.61 -9.89 14.33
N VAL A 239 -4.57 -10.27 13.61
CA VAL A 239 -4.56 -11.44 12.72
C VAL A 239 -3.40 -12.32 13.15
N LYS A 240 -3.68 -13.62 13.25
CA LYS A 240 -2.65 -14.65 13.36
C LYS A 240 -2.38 -15.23 11.98
N LEU A 241 -1.12 -15.16 11.57
CA LEU A 241 -0.65 -15.72 10.30
C LEU A 241 0.36 -16.82 10.63
N ARG A 242 0.32 -17.90 9.84
CA ARG A 242 1.38 -18.90 9.75
C ARG A 242 2.23 -18.58 8.52
N PRO A 243 3.42 -17.96 8.69
CA PRO A 243 4.33 -17.66 7.59
C PRO A 243 4.70 -18.93 6.80
N ALA A 244 4.87 -18.80 5.49
CA ALA A 244 5.31 -19.89 4.63
C ALA A 244 6.74 -19.65 4.14
N PHE A 245 6.95 -18.49 3.52
CA PHE A 245 8.24 -18.09 2.97
C PHE A 245 8.62 -16.69 3.43
N VAL A 246 9.90 -16.50 3.72
CA VAL A 246 10.45 -15.25 4.23
C VAL A 246 11.72 -14.90 3.48
N GLY A 247 11.77 -13.75 2.82
CA GLY A 247 13.00 -13.23 2.23
C GLY A 247 14.01 -12.80 3.30
N ILE A 248 15.30 -13.09 3.06
CA ILE A 248 16.39 -12.47 3.82
C ILE A 248 16.76 -11.16 3.13
N CYS A 249 16.68 -10.04 3.84
CA CYS A 249 16.99 -8.71 3.33
C CYS A 249 18.43 -8.28 3.64
N GLY A 250 18.94 -7.29 2.90
CA GLY A 250 20.21 -6.65 3.22
C GLY A 250 20.21 -6.01 4.61
N SER A 251 19.07 -5.46 5.06
CA SER A 251 18.89 -4.93 6.41
C SER A 251 19.09 -6.01 7.49
N ASP A 252 18.58 -7.23 7.29
CA ASP A 252 18.81 -8.36 8.20
C ASP A 252 20.33 -8.68 8.30
N LEU A 253 21.06 -8.60 7.18
CA LEU A 253 22.50 -8.80 7.14
C LEU A 253 23.29 -7.67 7.82
N HIS A 254 22.84 -6.42 7.69
CA HIS A 254 23.44 -5.29 8.41
C HIS A 254 23.23 -5.42 9.92
N GLU A 255 22.05 -5.84 10.37
CA GLU A 255 21.79 -6.16 11.78
C GLU A 255 22.75 -7.27 12.27
N TYR A 256 22.83 -8.35 11.51
CA TYR A 256 23.67 -9.49 11.86
C TYR A 256 25.16 -9.14 11.91
N SER A 257 25.69 -8.44 10.91
CA SER A 257 27.12 -8.18 10.79
C SER A 257 27.62 -7.00 11.63
N GLY A 258 26.80 -5.95 11.78
CA GLY A 258 27.21 -4.67 12.36
C GLY A 258 26.25 -4.06 13.40
N GLY A 259 25.04 -4.59 13.54
CA GLY A 259 23.98 -4.02 14.38
C GLY A 259 24.16 -4.20 15.90
N PRO A 260 23.15 -3.81 16.68
CA PRO A 260 21.81 -3.38 16.24
C PRO A 260 21.77 -1.97 15.61
N VAL A 261 21.04 -1.78 14.50
CA VAL A 261 20.80 -0.45 13.87
C VAL A 261 19.31 -0.09 13.86
N LEU A 262 18.50 -0.87 13.13
CA LEU A 262 17.04 -0.85 13.07
C LEU A 262 16.42 -1.67 14.20
N THR A 263 17.11 -2.72 14.64
CA THR A 263 16.66 -3.48 15.81
C THR A 263 16.83 -2.62 17.06
N PRO A 264 15.81 -2.49 17.91
CA PRO A 264 15.86 -1.65 19.10
C PRO A 264 16.82 -2.23 20.18
N GLY A 265 17.96 -1.55 20.40
CA GLY A 265 18.86 -1.84 21.54
C GLY A 265 18.29 -1.44 22.91
N LYS A 266 17.29 -0.55 22.92
CA LYS A 266 16.44 -0.18 24.05
C LYS A 266 14.98 -0.35 23.62
N PRO A 267 13.99 -0.52 24.53
CA PRO A 267 12.60 -0.70 24.15
C PRO A 267 12.13 0.31 23.08
N HIS A 268 11.62 -0.21 21.96
CA HIS A 268 11.12 0.60 20.85
C HIS A 268 9.90 1.42 21.29
N GLY A 269 9.81 2.68 20.84
CA GLY A 269 8.78 3.62 21.29
C GLY A 269 7.34 3.14 21.07
N ILE A 270 7.10 2.37 20.02
CA ILE A 270 5.75 1.86 19.66
C ILE A 270 5.48 0.45 20.18
N THR A 271 6.44 -0.47 20.07
CA THR A 271 6.20 -1.90 20.35
C THR A 271 6.64 -2.29 21.76
N GLY A 272 7.43 -1.45 22.44
CA GLY A 272 8.04 -1.73 23.73
C GLY A 272 9.06 -2.88 23.70
N ARG A 273 9.42 -3.41 22.52
CA ARG A 273 10.34 -4.54 22.39
C ARG A 273 11.79 -4.08 22.24
N SER A 274 12.68 -4.90 22.76
CA SER A 274 14.13 -4.81 22.60
C SER A 274 14.67 -6.22 22.37
N LEU A 275 15.97 -6.36 22.11
CA LEU A 275 16.63 -7.66 21.98
C LEU A 275 16.31 -8.62 23.15
N PRO A 276 16.15 -9.93 22.89
CA PRO A 276 16.10 -10.54 21.55
C PRO A 276 14.76 -10.30 20.83
N VAL A 277 14.79 -10.18 19.51
CA VAL A 277 13.58 -10.00 18.67
C VAL A 277 13.46 -11.12 17.63
N SER A 278 12.23 -11.53 17.30
CA SER A 278 11.96 -12.41 16.16
C SER A 278 12.20 -11.65 14.86
N ILE A 279 12.88 -12.29 13.90
CA ILE A 279 13.33 -11.63 12.67
C ILE A 279 12.58 -12.05 11.41
N GLY A 280 12.78 -11.28 10.33
CA GLY A 280 12.22 -11.49 9.01
C GLY A 280 11.02 -10.58 8.74
N HIS A 281 11.17 -9.65 7.81
CA HIS A 281 10.17 -8.62 7.50
C HIS A 281 9.61 -8.71 6.08
N GLU A 282 10.12 -9.61 5.25
CA GLU A 282 9.64 -9.84 3.89
C GLU A 282 8.94 -11.20 3.79
N PHE A 283 7.64 -11.30 4.04
CA PHE A 283 7.00 -12.61 4.11
C PHE A 283 5.52 -12.64 3.74
N ALA A 284 5.11 -13.84 3.33
CA ALA A 284 3.72 -14.20 3.09
C ALA A 284 3.40 -15.54 3.74
N GLY A 285 2.13 -15.78 4.04
CA GLY A 285 1.68 -16.97 4.74
C GLY A 285 0.18 -17.21 4.61
N ILE A 286 -0.33 -18.09 5.46
CA ILE A 286 -1.75 -18.42 5.56
C ILE A 286 -2.32 -17.81 6.83
N VAL A 287 -3.45 -17.11 6.70
CA VAL A 287 -4.20 -16.61 7.85
C VAL A 287 -4.80 -17.79 8.61
N GLU A 288 -4.55 -17.90 9.91
CA GLU A 288 -5.10 -18.98 10.74
C GLU A 288 -6.24 -18.51 11.63
N GLU A 289 -6.10 -17.33 12.22
CA GLU A 289 -7.10 -16.76 13.12
C GLU A 289 -7.24 -15.26 12.84
N VAL A 290 -8.47 -14.75 13.00
CA VAL A 290 -8.76 -13.32 12.95
C VAL A 290 -9.49 -12.93 14.21
N GLY A 291 -9.03 -11.85 14.83
CA GLY A 291 -9.67 -11.26 16.00
C GLY A 291 -10.95 -10.51 15.65
N GLU A 292 -11.80 -10.31 16.65
CA GLU A 292 -12.98 -9.47 16.54
C GLU A 292 -12.64 -8.10 15.91
N GLY A 293 -13.44 -7.65 14.95
CA GLY A 293 -13.25 -6.36 14.26
C GLY A 293 -12.38 -6.42 13.01
N VAL A 294 -11.72 -7.55 12.71
CA VAL A 294 -11.04 -7.77 11.44
C VAL A 294 -12.04 -8.35 10.42
N THR A 295 -12.20 -7.70 9.27
CA THR A 295 -13.20 -8.08 8.25
C THR A 295 -12.64 -8.24 6.84
N HIS A 296 -11.45 -7.71 6.56
CA HIS A 296 -10.84 -7.69 5.22
C HIS A 296 -9.97 -8.90 4.89
N VAL A 297 -9.68 -9.76 5.87
CA VAL A 297 -9.00 -11.04 5.72
C VAL A 297 -9.74 -12.13 6.51
N SER A 298 -9.60 -13.39 6.11
CA SER A 298 -10.29 -14.54 6.70
C SER A 298 -9.35 -15.75 6.88
N PRO A 299 -9.58 -16.61 7.88
CA PRO A 299 -8.84 -17.87 8.03
C PRO A 299 -8.83 -18.71 6.75
N GLY A 300 -7.68 -19.29 6.44
CA GLY A 300 -7.41 -20.07 5.23
C GLY A 300 -6.89 -19.26 4.05
N GLN A 301 -7.04 -17.93 4.04
CA GLN A 301 -6.54 -17.09 2.95
C GLN A 301 -5.02 -16.94 2.97
N LYS A 302 -4.44 -16.83 1.78
CA LYS A 302 -3.08 -16.33 1.61
C LYS A 302 -3.05 -14.84 1.93
N ALA A 303 -2.00 -14.39 2.62
CA ALA A 303 -1.78 -12.98 2.86
C ALA A 303 -0.29 -12.64 2.85
N VAL A 304 0.02 -11.44 2.36
CA VAL A 304 1.33 -10.80 2.51
C VAL A 304 1.28 -9.77 3.61
N VAL A 305 2.41 -9.56 4.28
CA VAL A 305 2.53 -8.61 5.38
C VAL A 305 3.27 -7.35 4.92
N LYS A 306 2.68 -6.19 5.20
CA LYS A 306 3.35 -4.89 5.13
C LYS A 306 3.99 -4.60 6.48
N PRO A 307 5.32 -4.70 6.64
CA PRO A 307 5.98 -4.72 7.95
C PRO A 307 6.06 -3.35 8.64
N THR A 308 5.90 -2.23 7.94
CA THR A 308 6.15 -0.89 8.47
C THR A 308 5.23 -0.53 9.65
N ILE A 309 5.84 -0.17 10.79
CA ILE A 309 5.18 0.31 12.01
C ILE A 309 5.51 1.80 12.17
N PHE A 310 4.48 2.61 12.41
CA PHE A 310 4.61 4.06 12.56
C PHE A 310 3.71 4.58 13.68
N ASP A 311 4.00 5.77 14.20
CA ASP A 311 3.32 6.34 15.37
C ASP A 311 2.03 7.10 15.04
N GLY A 312 1.84 7.53 13.80
CA GLY A 312 0.69 8.31 13.33
C GLY A 312 0.62 9.74 13.89
N THR A 313 1.63 10.20 14.62
CA THR A 313 1.57 11.46 15.39
C THR A 313 2.75 12.39 15.19
N CYS A 314 3.90 11.90 14.71
CA CYS A 314 5.07 12.71 14.36
C CYS A 314 4.85 13.58 13.12
N ALA A 315 5.79 14.48 12.82
CA ALA A 315 5.68 15.41 11.69
C ALA A 315 5.55 14.67 10.35
N SER A 316 6.38 13.66 10.11
CA SER A 316 6.32 12.85 8.88
C SER A 316 4.97 12.14 8.72
N CYS A 317 4.45 11.53 9.79
CA CYS A 317 3.16 10.84 9.75
C CYS A 317 2.01 11.80 9.46
N LYS A 318 2.01 13.00 10.04
CA LYS A 318 0.98 14.02 9.76
C LYS A 318 1.01 14.53 8.32
N LEU A 319 2.14 14.41 7.64
CA LEU A 319 2.29 14.73 6.21
C LEU A 319 1.92 13.55 5.28
N GLY A 320 1.54 12.39 5.83
CA GLY A 320 1.29 11.18 5.03
C GLY A 320 2.56 10.46 4.58
N TYR A 321 3.69 10.71 5.25
CA TYR A 321 4.97 10.04 5.01
C TYR A 321 5.28 9.09 6.18
N GLU A 322 4.39 8.14 6.44
CA GLU A 322 4.54 7.18 7.54
C GLU A 322 5.81 6.32 7.43
N TYR A 323 6.25 6.07 6.20
CA TYR A 323 7.51 5.39 5.90
C TYR A 323 8.77 6.21 6.26
N CYS A 324 8.60 7.47 6.65
CA CYS A 324 9.65 8.35 7.21
C CYS A 324 9.36 8.72 8.67
N CYS A 325 8.58 7.90 9.39
CA CYS A 325 8.22 8.15 10.80
C CYS A 325 9.46 8.30 11.70
N GLU A 326 9.42 9.26 12.63
CA GLU A 326 10.51 9.49 13.59
C GLU A 326 10.65 8.35 14.61
N ASN A 327 9.56 7.61 14.85
CA ASN A 327 9.51 6.41 15.71
C ASN A 327 9.31 5.14 14.89
N ILE A 328 9.80 5.12 13.64
CA ILE A 328 9.61 3.99 12.73
C ILE A 328 10.15 2.68 13.30
N GLY A 329 9.38 1.61 13.09
CA GLY A 329 9.81 0.24 13.35
C GLY A 329 9.25 -0.72 12.32
N PHE A 330 9.58 -2.00 12.47
CA PHE A 330 9.14 -3.04 11.53
C PHE A 330 8.71 -4.31 12.25
N ILE A 331 7.66 -4.96 11.75
CA ILE A 331 7.39 -6.36 12.07
C ILE A 331 8.59 -7.17 11.56
N GLY A 332 9.20 -7.99 12.41
CA GLY A 332 10.41 -8.74 12.06
C GLY A 332 11.73 -8.01 12.30
N LEU A 333 11.74 -6.81 12.89
CA LEU A 333 12.96 -6.15 13.40
C LEU A 333 12.73 -5.41 14.71
N SER A 334 11.56 -4.78 14.88
CA SER A 334 11.26 -3.92 16.03
C SER A 334 10.19 -4.49 16.97
N GLY A 335 9.57 -5.63 16.65
CA GLY A 335 8.59 -6.31 17.51
C GLY A 335 7.39 -6.84 16.73
N ARG A 336 6.33 -7.27 17.46
CA ARG A 336 5.12 -7.93 16.91
C ARG A 336 5.38 -9.28 16.20
N GLY A 337 6.50 -9.92 16.51
CA GLY A 337 6.94 -11.18 15.87
C GLY A 337 7.86 -10.93 14.68
N GLY A 338 8.06 -11.96 13.86
CA GLY A 338 8.83 -11.91 12.61
C GLY A 338 8.45 -13.07 11.70
N GLY A 339 8.62 -12.92 10.39
CA GLY A 339 8.24 -13.93 9.41
C GLY A 339 8.96 -15.26 9.61
N MET A 340 10.20 -15.27 10.14
CA MET A 340 10.96 -16.48 10.42
C MET A 340 10.51 -17.14 11.75
N SER A 341 9.19 -17.28 11.92
CA SER A 341 8.53 -17.88 13.06
C SER A 341 7.38 -18.75 12.56
N GLU A 342 7.08 -19.84 13.29
CA GLU A 342 5.95 -20.71 12.91
C GLU A 342 4.61 -19.94 12.92
N HIS A 343 4.48 -18.92 13.79
CA HIS A 343 3.32 -18.01 13.81
C HIS A 343 3.72 -16.57 14.11
N ILE A 344 2.90 -15.63 13.64
CA ILE A 344 2.94 -14.23 14.08
C ILE A 344 1.54 -13.72 14.41
N VAL A 345 1.46 -12.70 15.27
CA VAL A 345 0.23 -11.96 15.54
C VAL A 345 0.52 -10.47 15.49
N ALA A 346 -0.20 -9.74 14.64
CA ALA A 346 -0.08 -8.29 14.50
C ALA A 346 -1.46 -7.65 14.21
N PRO A 347 -1.60 -6.31 14.32
CA PRO A 347 -2.83 -5.63 13.93
C PRO A 347 -3.25 -5.95 12.48
N GLY A 348 -4.55 -6.12 12.25
CA GLY A 348 -5.07 -6.58 10.95
C GLY A 348 -4.69 -5.72 9.76
N GLY A 349 -4.46 -4.41 9.94
CA GLY A 349 -4.05 -3.49 8.88
C GLY A 349 -2.67 -3.75 8.27
N HIS A 350 -1.89 -4.69 8.81
CA HIS A 350 -0.63 -5.12 8.20
C HIS A 350 -0.80 -6.25 7.17
N PHE A 351 -1.98 -6.88 7.09
CA PHE A 351 -2.21 -8.09 6.29
C PHE A 351 -3.06 -7.79 5.07
N TYR A 352 -2.54 -8.15 3.90
CA TYR A 352 -3.19 -7.95 2.62
C TYR A 352 -3.49 -9.32 2.02
N ALA A 353 -4.77 -9.60 1.77
CA ALA A 353 -5.19 -10.86 1.14
C ALA A 353 -4.60 -10.99 -0.25
N LEU A 354 -4.21 -12.22 -0.60
CA LEU A 354 -3.75 -12.59 -1.93
C LEU A 354 -4.70 -13.62 -2.55
N PRO A 355 -4.95 -13.56 -3.86
CA PRO A 355 -5.56 -14.65 -4.62
C PRO A 355 -4.84 -16.00 -4.46
N ASP A 356 -5.59 -17.09 -4.59
CA ASP A 356 -5.08 -18.45 -4.38
C ASP A 356 -4.04 -18.89 -5.43
N ASP A 357 -4.01 -18.27 -6.60
CA ASP A 357 -3.07 -18.59 -7.68
C ASP A 357 -1.69 -17.94 -7.50
N ILE A 358 -1.57 -16.93 -6.62
CA ILE A 358 -0.27 -16.35 -6.27
C ILE A 358 0.50 -17.32 -5.37
N SER A 359 1.73 -17.67 -5.75
CA SER A 359 2.62 -18.46 -4.92
C SER A 359 3.04 -17.68 -3.67
N LEU A 360 2.97 -18.31 -2.49
CA LEU A 360 3.49 -17.69 -1.27
C LEU A 360 5.01 -17.46 -1.32
N GLU A 361 5.71 -18.25 -2.13
CA GLU A 361 7.15 -18.13 -2.33
C GLU A 361 7.50 -16.82 -3.04
N SER A 362 6.83 -16.50 -4.15
CA SER A 362 7.04 -15.22 -4.84
C SER A 362 6.38 -14.05 -4.12
N ALA A 363 5.29 -14.29 -3.39
CA ALA A 363 4.64 -13.25 -2.57
C ALA A 363 5.56 -12.69 -1.47
N ALA A 364 6.53 -13.46 -0.96
CA ALA A 364 7.54 -12.95 -0.04
C ALA A 364 8.39 -11.82 -0.66
N LEU A 365 8.44 -11.72 -2.00
CA LEU A 365 9.16 -10.68 -2.73
C LEU A 365 8.35 -9.39 -2.93
N ILE A 366 7.07 -9.35 -2.54
CA ILE A 366 6.23 -8.15 -2.70
C ILE A 366 6.82 -6.96 -1.94
N GLU A 367 7.33 -7.19 -0.73
CA GLU A 367 7.97 -6.16 0.10
C GLU A 367 9.17 -5.49 -0.60
N PRO A 368 10.21 -6.23 -1.04
CA PRO A 368 11.36 -5.60 -1.70
C PRO A 368 11.00 -5.02 -3.07
N LEU A 369 9.99 -5.56 -3.75
CA LEU A 369 9.49 -4.98 -5.00
C LEU A 369 8.70 -3.68 -4.77
N ALA A 370 8.05 -3.51 -3.62
CA ALA A 370 7.41 -2.25 -3.25
C ALA A 370 8.45 -1.15 -3.05
N VAL A 371 9.62 -1.46 -2.48
CA VAL A 371 10.75 -0.52 -2.40
C VAL A 371 11.17 -0.05 -3.79
N ALA A 372 11.35 -0.99 -4.73
CA ALA A 372 11.70 -0.65 -6.10
C ALA A 372 10.63 0.18 -6.80
N TRP A 373 9.36 -0.19 -6.62
CA TRP A 373 8.23 0.52 -7.22
C TRP A 373 8.12 1.95 -6.68
N HIS A 374 8.26 2.13 -5.37
CA HIS A 374 8.21 3.44 -4.75
C HIS A 374 9.35 4.34 -5.22
N ALA A 375 10.57 3.82 -5.35
CA ALA A 375 11.69 4.58 -5.89
C ALA A 375 11.38 5.10 -7.31
N VAL A 376 10.79 4.27 -8.17
CA VAL A 376 10.36 4.70 -9.51
C VAL A 376 9.26 5.76 -9.44
N ASN A 377 8.25 5.59 -8.57
CA ASN A 377 7.16 6.56 -8.38
C ASN A 377 7.65 7.93 -7.88
N LEU A 378 8.67 7.97 -7.02
CA LEU A 378 9.26 9.22 -6.52
C LEU A 378 10.12 9.93 -7.57
N SER A 379 10.61 9.19 -8.55
CA SER A 379 11.41 9.75 -9.63
C SER A 379 10.53 10.52 -10.63
N PRO A 380 11.08 11.45 -11.43
CA PRO A 380 10.32 12.12 -12.48
C PRO A 380 10.18 11.26 -13.75
N PHE A 381 10.39 9.94 -13.65
CA PHE A 381 10.37 9.00 -14.76
C PHE A 381 9.05 9.09 -15.53
N LYS A 382 9.17 9.01 -16.86
CA LYS A 382 8.06 8.93 -17.80
C LYS A 382 8.27 7.75 -18.74
N MET A 383 7.16 7.20 -19.23
CA MET A 383 7.20 6.22 -20.32
C MET A 383 8.03 6.78 -21.49
N GLY A 384 8.96 5.97 -22.00
CA GLY A 384 9.89 6.36 -23.06
C GLY A 384 11.22 6.96 -22.58
N ASP A 385 11.39 7.25 -21.29
CA ASP A 385 12.66 7.75 -20.74
C ASP A 385 13.77 6.67 -20.82
N SER A 386 15.00 7.14 -20.84
CA SER A 386 16.20 6.31 -20.71
C SER A 386 16.69 6.33 -19.28
N VAL A 387 16.80 5.15 -18.66
CA VAL A 387 17.13 5.01 -17.25
C VAL A 387 18.44 4.27 -17.07
N PHE A 388 19.27 4.78 -16.16
CA PHE A 388 20.51 4.14 -15.74
C PHE A 388 20.41 3.64 -14.29
N ILE A 389 20.79 2.39 -14.03
CA ILE A 389 20.73 1.77 -12.70
C ILE A 389 22.14 1.34 -12.32
N ILE A 390 22.57 1.74 -11.14
CA ILE A 390 23.83 1.32 -10.54
C ILE A 390 23.54 0.15 -9.61
N GLY A 391 24.08 -1.03 -9.94
CA GLY A 391 23.91 -2.25 -9.16
C GLY A 391 22.74 -3.12 -9.64
N GLY A 392 23.06 -4.36 -9.98
CA GLY A 392 22.14 -5.44 -10.32
C GLY A 392 21.81 -6.35 -9.14
N GLY A 393 21.83 -5.83 -7.90
CA GLY A 393 21.33 -6.53 -6.71
C GLY A 393 19.80 -6.63 -6.69
N PRO A 394 19.19 -7.22 -5.65
CA PRO A 394 17.74 -7.46 -5.60
C PRO A 394 16.88 -6.22 -5.85
N ILE A 395 17.27 -5.07 -5.27
CA ILE A 395 16.56 -3.80 -5.49
C ILE A 395 16.75 -3.29 -6.92
N GLY A 396 17.97 -3.33 -7.47
CA GLY A 396 18.23 -2.95 -8.86
C GLY A 396 17.45 -3.81 -9.85
N ILE A 397 17.38 -5.12 -9.62
CA ILE A 397 16.56 -6.06 -10.41
C ILE A 397 15.06 -5.78 -10.25
N GLY A 398 14.61 -5.39 -9.04
CA GLY A 398 13.26 -4.90 -8.83
C GLY A 398 12.95 -3.66 -9.68
N ILE A 399 13.86 -2.68 -9.69
CA ILE A 399 13.72 -1.44 -10.47
C ILE A 399 13.67 -1.76 -11.97
N VAL A 400 14.52 -2.66 -12.48
CA VAL A 400 14.47 -3.14 -13.87
C VAL A 400 13.08 -3.64 -14.24
N GLN A 401 12.47 -4.49 -13.40
CA GLN A 401 11.14 -5.05 -13.66
C GLN A 401 10.05 -3.98 -13.67
N VAL A 402 10.08 -3.04 -12.72
CA VAL A 402 9.11 -1.94 -12.66
C VAL A 402 9.23 -1.03 -13.88
N LEU A 403 10.45 -0.64 -14.26
CA LEU A 403 10.68 0.22 -15.43
C LEU A 403 10.29 -0.46 -16.75
N LYS A 404 10.50 -1.77 -16.86
CA LYS A 404 10.03 -2.55 -18.01
C LYS A 404 8.52 -2.52 -18.11
N LEU A 405 7.84 -2.70 -16.97
CA LEU A 405 6.38 -2.65 -16.91
C LEU A 405 5.83 -1.25 -17.24
N GLN A 406 6.51 -0.19 -16.80
CA GLN A 406 6.11 1.20 -17.02
C GLN A 406 6.62 1.80 -18.35
N GLY A 407 7.28 1.00 -19.19
CA GLY A 407 7.61 1.36 -20.57
C GLY A 407 8.85 2.26 -20.74
N ALA A 408 9.91 2.03 -19.97
CA ALA A 408 11.21 2.68 -20.21
C ALA A 408 11.76 2.29 -21.59
N LYS A 409 12.35 3.25 -22.33
CA LYS A 409 12.95 3.01 -23.66
C LYS A 409 14.26 2.24 -23.54
N HIS A 410 15.14 2.74 -22.68
CA HIS A 410 16.41 2.09 -22.34
C HIS A 410 16.45 1.86 -20.83
N ILE A 411 16.75 0.63 -20.44
CA ILE A 411 17.07 0.24 -19.07
C ILE A 411 18.53 -0.23 -19.08
N ILE A 412 19.42 0.62 -18.60
CA ILE A 412 20.86 0.41 -18.62
C ILE A 412 21.29 0.05 -17.19
N VAL A 413 21.97 -1.07 -16.98
CA VAL A 413 22.45 -1.50 -15.66
C VAL A 413 23.97 -1.58 -15.65
N ALA A 414 24.62 -0.92 -14.70
CA ALA A 414 26.04 -1.14 -14.43
C ALA A 414 26.21 -2.17 -13.31
N GLU A 415 26.91 -3.27 -13.59
CA GLU A 415 27.14 -4.36 -12.64
C GLU A 415 28.45 -5.10 -12.93
N VAL A 416 29.15 -5.53 -11.89
CA VAL A 416 30.45 -6.21 -11.98
C VAL A 416 30.32 -7.73 -11.88
N THR A 417 29.29 -8.22 -11.18
CA THR A 417 29.10 -9.65 -10.95
C THR A 417 28.37 -10.30 -12.12
N ASP A 418 28.97 -11.29 -12.78
CA ASP A 418 28.45 -11.89 -14.02
C ASP A 418 27.06 -12.54 -13.87
N SER A 419 26.80 -13.20 -12.74
CA SER A 419 25.48 -13.76 -12.41
C SER A 419 24.40 -12.66 -12.33
N ARG A 420 24.72 -11.51 -11.73
CA ARG A 420 23.81 -10.36 -11.60
C ARG A 420 23.62 -9.64 -12.93
N LYS A 421 24.65 -9.58 -13.78
CA LYS A 421 24.51 -9.11 -15.17
C LYS A 421 23.52 -9.98 -15.95
N ALA A 422 23.65 -11.30 -15.84
CA ALA A 422 22.73 -12.24 -16.48
C ALA A 422 21.29 -12.05 -15.96
N PHE A 423 21.11 -11.91 -14.65
CA PHE A 423 19.80 -11.59 -14.08
C PHE A 423 19.23 -10.27 -14.61
N ALA A 424 20.04 -9.20 -14.65
CA ALA A 424 19.58 -7.91 -15.16
C ALA A 424 19.02 -8.05 -16.59
N GLN A 425 19.73 -8.75 -17.48
CA GLN A 425 19.26 -9.03 -18.84
C GLN A 425 17.98 -9.87 -18.83
N GLU A 426 17.93 -10.94 -18.04
CA GLU A 426 16.77 -11.84 -17.94
C GLU A 426 15.50 -11.12 -17.49
N PHE A 427 15.61 -10.20 -16.53
CA PHE A 427 14.48 -9.42 -16.03
C PHE A 427 14.11 -8.23 -16.92
N GLY A 428 14.95 -7.89 -17.90
CA GLY A 428 14.62 -6.98 -18.99
C GLY A 428 15.43 -5.69 -19.05
N ALA A 429 16.62 -5.66 -18.45
CA ALA A 429 17.60 -4.63 -18.78
C ALA A 429 17.91 -4.71 -20.28
N THR A 430 17.77 -3.59 -20.98
CA THR A 430 18.08 -3.49 -22.42
C THR A 430 19.59 -3.51 -22.67
N HIS A 431 20.36 -3.01 -21.71
CA HIS A 431 21.82 -2.95 -21.77
C HIS A 431 22.39 -3.25 -20.38
N VAL A 432 23.50 -3.99 -20.36
CA VAL A 432 24.28 -4.22 -19.13
C VAL A 432 25.72 -3.87 -19.40
N LEU A 433 26.29 -3.03 -18.53
CA LEU A 433 27.62 -2.48 -18.63
C LEU A 433 28.48 -3.05 -17.51
N ASP A 434 29.67 -3.54 -17.86
CA ASP A 434 30.71 -3.83 -16.87
C ASP A 434 31.62 -2.60 -16.71
N PRO A 435 31.63 -1.92 -15.55
CA PRO A 435 32.47 -0.74 -15.33
C PRO A 435 33.98 -1.05 -15.37
N ARG A 436 34.38 -2.32 -15.40
CA ARG A 436 35.78 -2.75 -15.57
C ARG A 436 36.20 -2.79 -17.05
N GLU A 437 35.24 -2.83 -17.96
CA GLU A 437 35.47 -3.03 -19.40
C GLU A 437 35.20 -1.76 -20.21
N VAL A 438 34.28 -0.90 -19.74
CA VAL A 438 33.87 0.31 -20.46
C VAL A 438 33.92 1.55 -19.57
N ASP A 439 34.11 2.71 -20.20
CA ASP A 439 33.82 3.99 -19.57
C ASP A 439 32.29 4.17 -19.48
N VAL A 440 31.74 3.93 -18.30
CA VAL A 440 30.28 3.95 -18.05
C VAL A 440 29.62 5.27 -18.49
N PRO A 441 30.15 6.46 -18.14
CA PRO A 441 29.52 7.72 -18.54
C PRO A 441 29.44 7.88 -20.07
N SER A 442 30.54 7.60 -20.78
CA SER A 442 30.55 7.69 -22.25
C SER A 442 29.60 6.66 -22.87
N LYS A 443 29.56 5.44 -22.34
CA LYS A 443 28.69 4.40 -22.89
C LYS A 443 27.21 4.66 -22.65
N VAL A 444 26.84 5.19 -21.48
CA VAL A 444 25.46 5.62 -21.21
C VAL A 444 25.05 6.73 -22.18
N LYS A 445 25.91 7.72 -22.42
CA LYS A 445 25.65 8.78 -23.41
C LYS A 445 25.50 8.24 -24.82
N GLU A 446 26.40 7.37 -25.26
CA GLU A 446 26.33 6.72 -26.57
C GLU A 446 24.97 5.99 -26.77
N LEU A 447 24.49 5.29 -25.74
CA LEU A 447 23.21 4.59 -25.77
C LEU A 447 21.98 5.51 -25.69
N THR A 448 22.18 6.78 -25.36
CA THR A 448 21.12 7.78 -25.13
C THR A 448 21.31 9.00 -26.03
N ASP A 449 21.75 8.77 -27.26
CA ASP A 449 21.88 9.80 -28.30
C ASP A 449 22.79 10.98 -27.87
N ASP A 450 23.87 10.68 -27.15
CA ASP A 450 24.85 11.60 -26.55
C ASP A 450 24.29 12.55 -25.46
N ILE A 451 23.09 12.29 -24.95
CA ILE A 451 22.40 13.14 -23.96
C ILE A 451 22.73 12.72 -22.52
N GLY A 452 22.73 11.41 -22.24
CA GLY A 452 22.77 10.84 -20.89
C GLY A 452 21.38 10.40 -20.42
N ALA A 453 21.34 9.65 -19.30
CA ALA A 453 20.10 9.11 -18.76
C ALA A 453 19.21 10.20 -18.15
N ASP A 454 17.89 10.08 -18.36
CA ASP A 454 16.86 10.95 -17.77
C ASP A 454 16.79 10.80 -16.26
N VAL A 455 16.80 9.54 -15.81
CA VAL A 455 16.75 9.14 -14.41
C VAL A 455 17.86 8.15 -14.14
N VAL A 456 18.54 8.31 -13.00
CA VAL A 456 19.51 7.35 -12.50
C VAL A 456 19.04 6.80 -11.15
N PHE A 457 19.13 5.49 -10.94
CA PHE A 457 18.88 4.86 -9.64
C PHE A 457 20.18 4.32 -9.06
N ASP A 458 20.57 4.79 -7.88
CA ASP A 458 21.65 4.17 -7.10
C ASP A 458 21.08 3.10 -6.18
N ALA A 459 21.27 1.84 -6.56
CA ALA A 459 20.93 0.66 -5.78
C ALA A 459 22.17 -0.09 -5.26
N ALA A 460 23.37 0.48 -5.43
CA ALA A 460 24.64 -0.15 -5.05
C ALA A 460 25.24 0.45 -3.78
N GLY A 461 25.12 1.77 -3.58
CA GLY A 461 25.69 2.46 -2.43
C GLY A 461 27.22 2.49 -2.45
N VAL A 462 27.81 2.67 -3.64
CA VAL A 462 29.27 2.61 -3.86
C VAL A 462 29.79 3.91 -4.47
N GLU A 463 30.77 4.54 -3.82
CA GLU A 463 31.26 5.89 -4.15
C GLU A 463 31.71 6.01 -5.61
N GLY A 464 32.56 5.11 -6.08
CA GLY A 464 33.05 5.13 -7.46
C GLY A 464 31.94 4.94 -8.51
N ALA A 465 30.89 4.19 -8.15
CA ALA A 465 29.78 3.94 -9.05
C ALA A 465 28.85 5.17 -9.13
N LEU A 466 28.55 5.81 -7.99
CA LEU A 466 27.81 7.07 -7.96
C LEU A 466 28.57 8.20 -8.68
N ASN A 467 29.89 8.31 -8.50
CA ASN A 467 30.72 9.29 -9.22
C ASN A 467 30.78 9.02 -10.73
N SER A 468 30.53 7.79 -11.19
CA SER A 468 30.37 7.48 -12.62
C SER A 468 28.95 7.80 -13.12
N ALA A 469 27.94 7.74 -12.25
CA ALA A 469 26.56 8.06 -12.59
C ALA A 469 26.29 9.55 -12.75
N ILE A 470 26.90 10.41 -11.93
CA ILE A 470 26.73 11.86 -12.03
C ILE A 470 27.02 12.39 -13.46
N PRO A 471 28.17 12.07 -14.08
CA PRO A 471 28.45 12.51 -15.44
C PRO A 471 27.62 11.79 -16.53
N ALA A 472 27.06 10.61 -16.22
CA ALA A 472 26.18 9.83 -17.08
C ALA A 472 24.72 10.33 -17.09
N CYS A 473 24.31 11.07 -16.05
CA CYS A 473 23.02 11.73 -15.96
C CYS A 473 22.99 12.96 -16.89
N ARG A 474 21.87 13.17 -17.57
CA ARG A 474 21.69 14.34 -18.45
C ARG A 474 21.54 15.64 -17.65
N THR A 475 21.69 16.77 -18.34
CA THR A 475 21.32 18.08 -17.79
C THR A 475 19.85 18.10 -17.38
N HIS A 476 19.57 18.63 -16.18
CA HIS A 476 18.26 18.56 -15.50
C HIS A 476 17.71 17.14 -15.30
N GLY A 477 18.57 16.12 -15.31
CA GLY A 477 18.22 14.76 -14.93
C GLY A 477 18.07 14.60 -13.41
N THR A 478 17.63 13.41 -12.98
CA THR A 478 17.47 13.10 -11.55
C THR A 478 18.17 11.81 -11.18
N ILE A 479 18.94 11.86 -10.10
CA ILE A 479 19.54 10.69 -9.46
C ILE A 479 18.75 10.40 -8.18
N VAL A 480 18.24 9.18 -8.06
CA VAL A 480 17.48 8.68 -6.91
C VAL A 480 18.35 7.67 -6.15
N ASN A 481 18.77 8.04 -4.94
CA ASN A 481 19.43 7.13 -4.02
C ASN A 481 18.43 6.21 -3.34
N VAL A 482 18.54 4.91 -3.61
CA VAL A 482 17.77 3.86 -2.95
C VAL A 482 18.66 3.06 -1.98
N ALA A 483 19.97 3.05 -2.23
CA ALA A 483 20.94 2.32 -1.44
C ALA A 483 21.14 2.88 -0.03
N VAL A 484 21.45 1.98 0.90
CA VAL A 484 21.98 2.31 2.22
C VAL A 484 23.50 2.37 2.15
N TRP A 485 24.07 3.50 2.56
CA TRP A 485 25.51 3.74 2.50
C TRP A 485 26.18 3.47 3.85
N GLU A 486 27.17 2.58 3.88
CA GLU A 486 27.97 2.31 5.09
C GLU A 486 28.97 3.44 5.39
N LYS A 487 29.40 4.17 4.35
CA LYS A 487 30.38 5.25 4.44
C LYS A 487 29.87 6.48 3.72
N ARG A 488 30.28 7.65 4.21
CA ARG A 488 29.99 8.92 3.56
C ARG A 488 30.76 9.01 2.24
N PRO A 489 30.10 9.22 1.08
CA PRO A 489 30.80 9.35 -0.19
C PRO A 489 31.38 10.75 -0.39
N HIS A 490 32.48 10.82 -1.13
CA HIS A 490 33.00 12.04 -1.74
C HIS A 490 32.39 12.19 -3.12
N LEU A 491 31.61 13.26 -3.31
CA LEU A 491 30.89 13.52 -4.55
C LEU A 491 31.43 14.77 -5.23
N ASP A 492 31.48 14.74 -6.57
CA ASP A 492 31.70 15.95 -7.36
C ASP A 492 30.43 16.78 -7.42
N VAL A 493 30.20 17.59 -6.39
CA VAL A 493 29.02 18.46 -6.29
C VAL A 493 29.03 19.59 -7.32
N ASN A 494 30.18 19.91 -7.92
CA ASN A 494 30.23 20.90 -8.99
C ASN A 494 29.59 20.36 -10.28
N GLU A 495 29.78 19.07 -10.59
CA GLU A 495 29.09 18.43 -11.72
C GLU A 495 27.56 18.44 -11.55
N LEU A 496 27.07 18.21 -10.32
CA LEU A 496 25.64 18.34 -10.02
C LEU A 496 25.14 19.75 -10.32
N MET A 497 25.89 20.77 -9.88
CA MET A 497 25.53 22.18 -10.09
C MET A 497 25.58 22.57 -11.56
N TYR A 498 26.65 22.26 -12.29
CA TYR A 498 26.81 22.65 -13.69
C TYR A 498 25.75 22.04 -14.61
N LYS A 499 25.19 20.89 -14.24
CA LYS A 499 24.13 20.21 -15.00
C LYS A 499 22.75 20.36 -14.39
N GLU A 500 22.62 21.09 -13.28
CA GLU A 500 21.39 21.20 -12.49
C GLU A 500 20.73 19.83 -12.21
N ILE A 501 21.54 18.83 -11.89
CA ILE A 501 21.06 17.47 -11.57
C ILE A 501 20.41 17.49 -10.19
N LYS A 502 19.22 16.90 -10.09
CA LYS A 502 18.55 16.66 -8.82
C LYS A 502 19.09 15.38 -8.18
N TYR A 503 19.51 15.44 -6.92
CA TYR A 503 19.86 14.27 -6.12
C TYR A 503 18.82 14.11 -5.00
N THR A 504 18.06 13.02 -5.02
CA THR A 504 16.98 12.74 -4.06
C THR A 504 17.12 11.35 -3.46
N GLY A 505 16.42 11.09 -2.36
CA GLY A 505 16.36 9.78 -1.71
C GLY A 505 15.00 9.11 -1.89
N ALA A 506 14.98 7.78 -1.89
CA ALA A 506 13.79 6.97 -1.74
C ALA A 506 13.94 6.08 -0.51
N ALA A 507 13.04 6.22 0.46
CA ALA A 507 13.05 5.44 1.69
C ALA A 507 11.83 4.51 1.70
N LEU A 508 12.06 3.21 1.86
CA LEU A 508 11.00 2.19 1.93
C LEU A 508 9.97 2.34 0.79
N TYR A 509 8.69 2.41 1.13
CA TYR A 509 7.57 2.56 0.22
C TYR A 509 6.32 3.10 0.92
N ASP A 510 5.45 3.72 0.13
CA ASP A 510 4.12 4.14 0.51
C ASP A 510 3.08 3.03 0.28
N GLU A 511 1.83 3.29 0.68
CA GLU A 511 0.70 2.38 0.49
C GLU A 511 0.47 2.05 -0.99
N SER A 512 0.62 3.05 -1.86
CA SER A 512 0.35 2.90 -3.29
C SER A 512 1.34 1.94 -3.94
N ALA A 513 2.64 2.04 -3.63
CA ALA A 513 3.64 1.13 -4.17
C ALA A 513 3.40 -0.33 -3.73
N PHE A 514 3.07 -0.56 -2.45
CA PHE A 514 2.80 -1.90 -1.94
C PHE A 514 1.58 -2.53 -2.62
N THR A 515 0.48 -1.79 -2.71
CA THR A 515 -0.75 -2.26 -3.37
C THR A 515 -0.61 -2.43 -4.88
N ASN A 516 0.16 -1.56 -5.55
CA ASN A 516 0.45 -1.68 -6.98
C ASN A 516 1.27 -2.94 -7.30
N VAL A 517 2.23 -3.31 -6.44
CA VAL A 517 2.97 -4.58 -6.61
C VAL A 517 2.03 -5.77 -6.47
N ILE A 518 1.15 -5.79 -5.46
CA ILE A 518 0.13 -6.84 -5.32
C ILE A 518 -0.72 -6.93 -6.59
N GLN A 519 -1.22 -5.80 -7.11
CA GLN A 519 -2.00 -5.79 -8.34
C GLN A 519 -1.22 -6.31 -9.54
N ALA A 520 0.05 -5.92 -9.69
CA ALA A 520 0.90 -6.38 -10.78
C ALA A 520 1.18 -7.90 -10.70
N PHE A 521 1.24 -8.48 -9.50
CA PHE A 521 1.25 -9.94 -9.33
C PHE A 521 -0.09 -10.56 -9.77
N CYS A 522 -1.23 -10.01 -9.31
CA CYS A 522 -2.56 -10.49 -9.68
C CYS A 522 -2.79 -10.47 -11.19
N TYR A 523 -2.24 -9.48 -11.91
CA TYR A 523 -2.33 -9.38 -13.37
C TYR A 523 -1.22 -10.17 -14.11
N GLY A 524 -0.33 -10.86 -13.40
CA GLY A 524 0.77 -11.61 -13.98
C GLY A 524 1.81 -10.74 -14.71
N GLN A 525 1.86 -9.45 -14.37
CA GLN A 525 2.75 -8.44 -14.96
C GLN A 525 4.16 -8.47 -14.35
N LEU A 526 4.25 -8.76 -13.04
CA LEU A 526 5.51 -9.04 -12.36
C LEU A 526 5.70 -10.55 -12.23
N LYS A 527 6.91 -11.03 -12.55
CA LYS A 527 7.29 -12.45 -12.50
C LYS A 527 8.66 -12.63 -11.81
N PRO A 528 8.73 -12.40 -10.50
CA PRO A 528 10.00 -12.31 -9.78
C PRO A 528 10.51 -13.68 -9.29
N GLU A 529 9.87 -14.79 -9.63
CA GLU A 529 10.18 -16.14 -9.11
C GLU A 529 11.67 -16.48 -9.26
N LYS A 530 12.29 -16.08 -10.37
CA LYS A 530 13.71 -16.36 -10.65
C LYS A 530 14.68 -15.54 -9.80
N MET A 531 14.20 -14.52 -9.09
CA MET A 531 15.03 -13.80 -8.10
C MET A 531 15.38 -14.73 -6.92
N ILE A 532 14.60 -15.79 -6.70
CA ILE A 532 14.82 -16.76 -5.63
C ILE A 532 15.88 -17.75 -6.07
N THR A 533 17.10 -17.52 -5.60
CA THR A 533 18.28 -18.31 -5.94
C THR A 533 18.55 -19.46 -4.98
N ALA A 534 18.03 -19.39 -3.76
CA ALA A 534 18.11 -20.47 -2.79
C ALA A 534 16.92 -20.48 -1.84
N LYS A 535 16.62 -21.68 -1.35
CA LYS A 535 15.66 -21.93 -0.28
C LYS A 535 16.38 -22.62 0.86
N VAL A 536 16.14 -22.15 2.08
CA VAL A 536 16.78 -22.70 3.29
C VAL A 536 15.73 -22.98 4.35
N LYS A 537 15.95 -24.02 5.14
CA LYS A 537 15.06 -24.32 6.27
C LYS A 537 15.38 -23.44 7.46
N LEU A 538 14.39 -23.28 8.35
CA LEU A 538 14.52 -22.48 9.56
C LEU A 538 15.73 -22.89 10.43
N ASP A 539 16.00 -24.20 10.56
CA ASP A 539 17.14 -24.73 11.34
C ASP A 539 18.51 -24.51 10.67
N GLU A 540 18.53 -24.16 9.39
CA GLU A 540 19.75 -23.94 8.59
C GLU A 540 19.98 -22.45 8.28
N VAL A 541 19.13 -21.56 8.80
CA VAL A 541 19.06 -20.15 8.40
C VAL A 541 20.35 -19.38 8.65
N ASP A 542 21.08 -19.68 9.72
CA ASP A 542 22.34 -19.01 10.02
C ASP A 542 23.43 -19.41 9.03
N GLU A 543 23.70 -20.71 8.89
CA GLU A 543 24.77 -21.21 8.03
C GLU A 543 24.47 -21.01 6.53
N LYS A 544 23.28 -21.40 6.07
CA LYS A 544 22.93 -21.41 4.65
C LYS A 544 22.18 -20.16 4.19
N GLY A 545 21.68 -19.34 5.12
CA GLY A 545 21.03 -18.07 4.80
C GLY A 545 21.97 -16.89 5.02
N PHE A 546 22.17 -16.51 6.28
CA PHE A 546 22.90 -15.29 6.64
C PHE A 546 24.40 -15.38 6.32
N GLN A 547 25.07 -16.45 6.75
CA GLN A 547 26.50 -16.66 6.49
C GLN A 547 26.77 -16.87 4.98
N ALA A 548 25.87 -17.54 4.26
CA ALA A 548 25.97 -17.69 2.80
C ALA A 548 25.89 -16.33 2.10
N LEU A 549 24.92 -15.49 2.46
CA LEU A 549 24.79 -14.14 1.88
C LEU A 549 25.96 -13.20 2.22
N LEU A 550 26.66 -13.44 3.33
CA LEU A 550 27.87 -12.68 3.68
C LEU A 550 29.12 -13.17 2.94
N LYS A 551 29.27 -14.49 2.75
CA LYS A 551 30.47 -15.10 2.15
C LYS A 551 30.39 -15.20 0.63
N ASP A 552 29.19 -15.41 0.10
CA ASP A 552 28.95 -15.77 -1.29
C ASP A 552 27.80 -14.95 -1.92
N ARG A 553 27.73 -13.67 -1.55
CA ARG A 553 26.69 -12.73 -1.99
C ARG A 553 26.53 -12.66 -3.51
N ASP A 554 27.57 -12.99 -4.25
CA ASP A 554 27.63 -12.83 -5.70
C ASP A 554 26.89 -13.96 -6.45
N HIS A 555 26.67 -15.11 -5.84
CA HIS A 555 25.84 -16.18 -6.44
C HIS A 555 24.35 -16.06 -6.09
N HIS A 556 23.99 -15.14 -5.21
CA HIS A 556 22.63 -14.98 -4.72
C HIS A 556 22.01 -13.67 -5.16
N CYS A 557 20.76 -13.75 -5.64
CA CYS A 557 19.87 -12.60 -5.72
C CYS A 557 19.05 -12.56 -4.43
N LYS A 558 18.11 -13.50 -4.26
CA LYS A 558 17.35 -13.67 -3.03
C LYS A 558 17.50 -15.07 -2.46
N ILE A 559 17.65 -15.16 -1.14
CA ILE A 559 17.44 -16.39 -0.38
C ILE A 559 16.12 -16.23 0.36
N VAL A 560 15.26 -17.24 0.28
CA VAL A 560 14.04 -17.33 1.08
C VAL A 560 14.14 -18.47 2.09
N VAL A 561 13.62 -18.24 3.28
CA VAL A 561 13.49 -19.23 4.35
C VAL A 561 12.15 -19.92 4.20
N ASP A 562 12.15 -21.23 4.03
CA ASP A 562 10.97 -22.09 4.12
C ASP A 562 10.73 -22.40 5.60
N VAL A 563 9.65 -21.84 6.13
CA VAL A 563 9.28 -21.98 7.54
C VAL A 563 8.51 -23.27 7.78
N GLN A 564 7.87 -23.83 6.75
CA GLN A 564 6.91 -24.93 6.88
C GLN A 564 7.51 -26.31 6.57
N GLY A 565 8.64 -26.37 5.87
CA GLY A 565 9.52 -27.54 5.84
C GLY A 565 9.58 -28.32 4.54
#